data_AF-A0A816HRQ1-F1
#
_entry.id   AF-A0A816HRQ1-F1
#
_cell.length_a   1.000
_cell.length_b   1.000
_cell.length_c   1.000
_cell.angle_alpha   90.00
_cell.angle_beta   90.00
_cell.angle_gamma   90.00
#
_symmetry.space_group_name_H-M   'P 1'
#
loop_
_entity.id
_entity.type
_entity.pdbx_description
1 polymer ?
#
loop_
_entity_poly.entity_id
_entity_poly.type
_entity_poly.pdbx_seq_one_letter_code
_entity_poly.pdbx_strand_id
1 'polypeptide(L)'
;VLLAADNIYKAFPNIYAIRGTTTRDPIQWIASLDLMRNLRAEYLIPSHTKPMVGKDEIYQTITLYRDAVQFVHDQTIRCINKGLTPDEIIGNQLVQLPKKLNQHPYLQQFYGTVQWTIRAVFDRYLGWFSGKTSDLHKDAPKTHAENLV
;
A
#
# COMPACT_ATOMS: atom_id res chain seq x y z
N VAL A 1 18.13 -11.24 17.36
CA VAL A 1 17.48 -9.93 17.28
C VAL A 1 17.40 -9.54 15.81
N LEU A 2 16.28 -8.99 15.35
CA LEU A 2 16.08 -8.52 13.98
C LEU A 2 15.95 -6.99 13.98
N LEU A 3 16.78 -6.31 13.19
CA LEU A 3 16.66 -4.88 12.92
C LEU A 3 15.90 -4.73 11.60
N ALA A 4 14.65 -4.29 11.65
CA ALA A 4 13.75 -4.35 10.49
C ALA A 4 13.70 -3.06 9.65
N ALA A 5 14.55 -2.07 9.99
CA ALA A 5 14.50 -0.72 9.43
C ALA A 5 13.05 -0.18 9.42
N ASP A 6 12.62 0.35 8.27
CA ASP A 6 11.26 0.88 8.04
C ASP A 6 10.37 -0.09 7.24
N ASN A 7 10.73 -1.36 7.12
CA ASN A 7 9.86 -2.31 6.43
C ASN A 7 8.66 -2.73 7.30
N ILE A 8 8.74 -2.51 8.61
CA ILE A 8 7.64 -2.71 9.55
C ILE A 8 7.68 -1.64 10.66
N TYR A 9 6.52 -1.05 10.92
CA TYR A 9 6.24 -0.13 12.02
C TYR A 9 4.74 -0.17 12.31
N LYS A 10 4.30 0.38 13.43
CA LYS A 10 2.90 0.33 13.87
C LYS A 10 1.96 1.27 13.09
N ALA A 11 1.89 1.11 11.77
CA ALA A 11 0.95 1.75 10.85
C ALA A 11 0.98 1.02 9.48
N PHE A 12 -0.10 1.10 8.70
CA PHE A 12 -0.14 0.59 7.33
C PHE A 12 1.01 1.21 6.50
N PRO A 13 1.74 0.42 5.68
CA PRO A 13 2.96 0.88 5.05
C PRO A 13 2.70 1.95 4.01
N ASN A 14 3.60 2.92 3.96
CA ASN A 14 3.55 3.99 3.00
C ASN A 14 4.19 3.59 1.67
N ILE A 15 3.49 2.78 0.86
CA ILE A 15 3.99 2.33 -0.46
C ILE A 15 4.27 3.51 -1.40
N TYR A 16 3.48 4.57 -1.32
CA TYR A 16 3.76 5.85 -1.99
C TYR A 16 3.63 7.00 -1.01
N ALA A 17 4.75 7.67 -0.73
CA ALA A 17 4.74 8.82 0.16
C ALA A 17 4.11 10.03 -0.54
N ILE A 18 2.99 10.51 -0.01
CA ILE A 18 2.20 11.61 -0.60
C ILE A 18 2.98 12.92 -0.76
N ARG A 19 4.08 13.09 -0.01
CA ARG A 19 5.01 14.22 -0.16
C ARG A 19 5.73 14.26 -1.52
N GLY A 20 5.59 13.23 -2.34
CA GLY A 20 6.20 13.12 -3.67
C GLY A 20 7.55 12.40 -3.63
N THR A 21 7.54 11.11 -3.97
CA THR A 21 8.73 10.28 -4.18
C THR A 21 8.46 9.24 -5.26
N THR A 22 9.48 8.52 -5.72
CA THR A 22 9.22 7.28 -6.48
C THR A 22 8.34 6.32 -5.67
N THR A 23 7.43 5.61 -6.34
CA THR A 23 6.64 4.55 -5.71
C THR A 23 7.56 3.41 -5.28
N ARG A 24 7.32 2.83 -4.11
CA ARG A 24 8.02 1.61 -3.67
C ARG A 24 7.42 0.41 -4.36
N ASP A 25 8.24 -0.59 -4.66
CA ASP A 25 7.78 -1.85 -5.22
C ASP A 25 7.09 -2.70 -4.13
N PRO A 26 5.77 -2.94 -4.21
CA PRO A 26 5.06 -3.77 -3.22
C PRO A 26 5.56 -5.21 -3.20
N ILE A 27 5.98 -5.76 -4.34
CA ILE A 27 6.45 -7.15 -4.45
C ILE A 27 7.80 -7.32 -3.74
N GLN A 28 8.72 -6.38 -3.91
CA GLN A 28 9.99 -6.40 -3.16
C GLN A 28 9.78 -6.17 -1.67
N TRP A 29 8.82 -5.31 -1.29
CA TRP A 29 8.45 -5.11 0.10
C TRP A 29 7.93 -6.40 0.74
N ILE A 30 7.02 -7.09 0.05
CA ILE A 30 6.47 -8.40 0.46
C ILE A 30 7.59 -9.43 0.59
N ALA A 31 8.48 -9.54 -0.40
CA ALA A 31 9.61 -10.48 -0.36
C ALA A 31 10.53 -10.21 0.84
N SER A 32 10.76 -8.94 1.17
CA SER A 32 11.54 -8.55 2.34
C SER A 32 10.86 -8.96 3.65
N LEU A 33 9.54 -8.80 3.74
CA LEU A 33 8.75 -9.26 4.90
C LEU A 33 8.74 -10.79 5.03
N ASP A 34 8.66 -11.50 3.91
CA ASP A 34 8.78 -12.97 3.88
C ASP A 34 10.14 -13.44 4.38
N LEU A 35 11.23 -12.81 3.93
CA LEU A 35 12.57 -13.07 4.45
C LEU A 35 12.62 -12.83 5.97
N MET A 36 12.14 -11.68 6.43
CA MET A 36 12.18 -11.28 7.84
C MET A 36 11.40 -12.22 8.76
N ARG A 37 10.17 -12.61 8.40
CA ARG A 37 9.38 -13.53 9.25
C ARG A 37 10.02 -14.91 9.36
N ASN A 38 10.66 -15.38 8.28
CA ASN A 38 11.29 -16.71 8.25
C ASN A 38 12.56 -16.79 9.11
N LEU A 39 13.13 -15.67 9.53
CA LEU A 39 14.23 -15.64 10.49
C LEU A 39 13.80 -16.03 11.92
N ARG A 40 12.48 -16.06 12.21
CA ARG A 40 11.92 -16.48 13.52
C ARG A 40 12.63 -15.81 14.70
N ALA A 41 12.80 -14.48 14.61
CA ALA A 41 13.51 -13.69 15.61
C ALA A 41 12.73 -13.56 16.93
N GLU A 42 13.43 -13.60 18.07
CA GLU A 42 12.85 -13.39 19.41
C GLU A 42 12.58 -11.91 19.74
N TYR A 43 13.37 -11.01 19.15
CA TYR A 43 13.29 -9.57 19.36
C TYR A 43 13.33 -8.88 18.01
N LEU A 44 12.42 -7.93 17.78
CA LEU A 44 12.40 -7.08 16.58
C LEU A 44 12.48 -5.62 17.00
N ILE A 45 13.44 -4.89 16.42
CA ILE A 45 13.66 -3.46 16.66
C ILE A 45 13.45 -2.73 15.33
N PRO A 46 12.34 -2.00 15.16
CA PRO A 46 12.11 -1.15 14.00
C PRO A 46 12.82 0.21 14.16
N SER A 47 13.05 0.93 13.06
CA SER A 47 13.55 2.31 13.10
C SER A 47 12.52 3.30 13.67
N HIS A 48 11.24 2.94 13.59
CA HIS A 48 10.12 3.73 14.09
C HIS A 48 9.17 2.89 14.96
N THR A 49 8.47 3.54 15.87
CA THR A 49 7.53 2.91 16.84
C THR A 49 8.24 2.04 17.88
N LYS A 50 7.57 1.04 18.46
CA LYS A 50 8.08 0.29 19.63
C LYS A 50 8.68 -1.07 19.20
N PRO A 51 9.73 -1.55 19.89
CA PRO A 51 10.20 -2.93 19.72
C PRO A 51 9.12 -3.97 20.02
N MET A 52 9.28 -5.16 19.45
CA MET A 52 8.46 -6.35 19.75
C MET A 52 9.31 -7.47 20.35
N VAL A 53 8.69 -8.28 21.20
CA VAL A 53 9.30 -9.42 21.89
C VAL A 53 8.39 -10.64 21.73
N GLY A 54 8.98 -11.80 21.47
CA GLY A 54 8.28 -13.07 21.29
C GLY A 54 8.25 -13.51 19.84
N LYS A 55 8.82 -14.69 19.56
CA LYS A 55 8.92 -15.26 18.20
C LYS A 55 7.58 -15.34 17.47
N ASP A 56 6.55 -15.84 18.13
CA ASP A 56 5.26 -16.07 17.48
C ASP A 56 4.50 -14.77 17.24
N GLU A 57 4.53 -13.84 18.19
CA GLU A 57 3.94 -12.50 18.03
C GLU A 57 4.59 -11.75 16.87
N ILE A 58 5.93 -11.79 16.77
CA ILE A 58 6.68 -11.17 15.68
C ILE A 58 6.32 -11.82 14.34
N TYR A 59 6.35 -13.15 14.27
CA TYR A 59 6.02 -13.88 13.05
C TYR A 59 4.59 -13.60 12.57
N GLN A 60 3.62 -13.61 13.47
CA GLN A 60 2.22 -13.33 13.17
C GLN A 60 2.02 -11.88 12.73
N THR A 61 2.64 -10.93 13.42
CA THR A 61 2.55 -9.50 13.07
C THR A 61 3.14 -9.22 11.69
N ILE A 62 4.34 -9.73 11.39
CA ILE A 62 4.95 -9.58 10.06
C ILE A 62 4.08 -10.26 8.99
N THR A 63 3.52 -11.44 9.29
CA THR A 63 2.64 -12.15 8.35
C THR A 63 1.39 -11.32 8.02
N LEU A 64 0.70 -10.77 9.02
CA LEU A 64 -0.47 -9.91 8.79
C LEU A 64 -0.09 -8.65 8.01
N TYR A 65 1.08 -8.06 8.31
CA TYR A 65 1.60 -6.88 7.60
C TYR A 65 1.85 -7.18 6.11
N ARG A 66 2.53 -8.29 5.84
CA ARG A 66 2.83 -8.83 4.51
C ARG A 66 1.56 -9.13 3.73
N ASP A 67 0.60 -9.80 4.35
CA ASP A 67 -0.66 -10.17 3.73
C ASP A 67 -1.51 -8.94 3.39
N ALA A 68 -1.47 -7.88 4.19
CA ALA A 68 -2.16 -6.64 3.89
C ALA A 68 -1.60 -5.94 2.64
N VAL A 69 -0.27 -5.89 2.49
CA VAL A 69 0.36 -5.32 1.29
C VAL A 69 0.05 -6.16 0.05
N GLN A 70 0.22 -7.48 0.15
CA GLN A 70 -0.10 -8.43 -0.92
C GLN A 70 -1.58 -8.33 -1.32
N PHE A 71 -2.48 -8.29 -0.35
CA PHE A 71 -3.91 -8.20 -0.62
C PHE A 71 -4.25 -6.93 -1.42
N VAL A 72 -3.78 -5.75 -0.98
CA VAL A 72 -4.06 -4.51 -1.70
C VAL A 72 -3.46 -4.55 -3.10
N HIS A 73 -2.21 -5.01 -3.24
CA HIS A 73 -1.56 -5.18 -4.54
C HIS A 73 -2.38 -6.09 -5.48
N ASP A 74 -2.63 -7.33 -5.07
CA ASP A 74 -3.25 -8.34 -5.94
C ASP A 74 -4.69 -7.98 -6.28
N GLN A 75 -5.44 -7.39 -5.34
CA GLN A 75 -6.80 -6.94 -5.60
C GLN A 75 -6.84 -5.71 -6.51
N THR A 76 -5.87 -4.79 -6.39
CA THR A 76 -5.73 -3.69 -7.35
C THR A 76 -5.41 -4.22 -8.74
N ILE A 77 -4.45 -5.14 -8.88
CA ILE A 77 -4.14 -5.79 -10.18
C ILE A 77 -5.37 -6.49 -10.76
N ARG A 78 -6.13 -7.22 -9.94
CA ARG A 78 -7.39 -7.86 -10.38
C ARG A 78 -8.39 -6.83 -10.93
N CYS A 79 -8.52 -5.68 -10.30
CA CYS A 79 -9.39 -4.60 -10.77
C CYS A 79 -8.86 -3.93 -12.05
N ILE A 80 -7.54 -3.70 -12.13
CA ILE A 80 -6.89 -3.19 -13.34
C ILE A 80 -7.13 -4.11 -14.54
N ASN A 81 -7.00 -5.41 -14.35
CA ASN A 81 -7.28 -6.41 -15.40
C ASN A 81 -8.76 -6.44 -15.82
N LYS A 82 -9.66 -5.84 -15.04
CA LYS A 82 -11.07 -5.62 -15.41
C LYS A 82 -11.32 -4.26 -16.08
N GLY A 83 -10.27 -3.51 -16.38
CA GLY A 83 -10.35 -2.19 -17.02
C GLY A 83 -10.73 -1.05 -16.08
N LEU A 84 -10.62 -1.26 -14.75
CA LEU A 84 -11.00 -0.24 -13.77
C LEU A 84 -9.85 0.72 -13.46
N THR A 85 -10.18 2.01 -13.41
CA THR A 85 -9.29 3.09 -13.01
C THR A 85 -9.13 3.18 -11.48
N PRO A 86 -8.10 3.84 -10.94
CA PRO A 86 -7.94 4.01 -9.50
C PRO A 86 -9.13 4.69 -8.83
N ASP A 87 -9.71 5.70 -9.49
CA ASP A 87 -10.86 6.42 -8.95
C ASP A 87 -12.12 5.55 -8.89
N GLU A 88 -12.34 4.67 -9.88
CA GLU A 88 -13.44 3.70 -9.84
C GLU A 88 -13.21 2.64 -8.76
N ILE A 89 -11.97 2.17 -8.57
CA ILE A 89 -11.63 1.19 -7.52
C ILE A 89 -11.86 1.79 -6.13
N ILE A 90 -11.39 3.01 -5.91
CA ILE A 90 -11.48 3.71 -4.63
C ILE A 90 -12.91 4.18 -4.35
N GLY A 91 -13.55 4.85 -5.32
CA GLY A 91 -14.89 5.42 -5.18
C GLY A 91 -15.97 4.35 -4.95
N ASN A 92 -15.85 3.19 -5.61
CA ASN A 92 -16.76 2.06 -5.40
C ASN A 92 -16.30 1.11 -4.27
N GLN A 93 -15.23 1.48 -3.55
CA GLN A 93 -14.67 0.71 -2.43
C GLN A 93 -14.42 -0.77 -2.75
N LEU A 94 -13.91 -1.07 -3.95
CA LEU A 94 -13.74 -2.44 -4.45
C LEU A 94 -12.56 -3.19 -3.82
N VAL A 95 -11.61 -2.45 -3.24
CA VAL A 95 -10.45 -2.99 -2.53
C VAL A 95 -10.45 -2.44 -1.11
N GLN A 96 -10.87 -3.30 -0.18
CA GLN A 96 -10.90 -3.01 1.26
C GLN A 96 -10.23 -4.15 2.01
N LEU A 97 -9.41 -3.82 3.01
CA LEU A 97 -8.77 -4.83 3.83
C LEU A 97 -9.86 -5.70 4.51
N PRO A 98 -9.72 -7.05 4.49
CA PRO A 98 -10.58 -7.92 5.27
C PRO A 98 -10.57 -7.53 6.75
N LYS A 99 -11.70 -7.75 7.44
CA LYS A 99 -11.93 -7.30 8.83
C LYS A 99 -10.73 -7.58 9.76
N LYS A 100 -10.17 -8.80 9.70
CA LYS A 100 -9.00 -9.20 10.52
C LYS A 100 -7.78 -8.31 10.30
N LEU A 101 -7.48 -7.95 9.05
CA LEU A 101 -6.37 -7.07 8.71
C LEU A 101 -6.68 -5.62 9.08
N ASN A 102 -7.88 -5.15 8.75
CA ASN A 102 -8.30 -3.77 8.99
C ASN A 102 -8.34 -3.39 10.48
N GLN A 103 -8.62 -4.36 11.36
CA GLN A 103 -8.67 -4.14 12.82
C GLN A 103 -7.30 -4.30 13.50
N HIS A 104 -6.27 -4.75 12.79
CA HIS A 104 -4.99 -5.03 13.42
C HIS A 104 -4.24 -3.72 13.76
N PRO A 105 -3.65 -3.57 14.97
CA PRO A 105 -3.00 -2.32 15.38
C PRO A 105 -1.85 -1.86 14.48
N TYR A 106 -1.13 -2.79 13.84
CA TYR A 106 -0.04 -2.47 12.91
C TYR A 106 -0.52 -2.09 11.51
N LEU A 107 -1.81 -2.21 11.21
CA LEU A 107 -2.38 -1.96 9.89
C LEU A 107 -3.33 -0.76 9.88
N GLN A 108 -3.36 0.01 10.98
CA GLN A 108 -4.10 1.26 11.03
C GLN A 108 -3.45 2.27 10.08
N GLN A 109 -4.28 2.97 9.31
CA GLN A 109 -3.85 3.82 8.19
C GLN A 109 -3.39 5.22 8.64
N PHE A 110 -2.48 5.27 9.62
CA PHE A 110 -1.94 6.53 10.19
C PHE A 110 -0.82 7.15 9.35
N TYR A 111 -0.23 6.40 8.43
CA TYR A 111 0.93 6.86 7.65
C TYR A 111 0.78 6.53 6.17
N GLY A 112 0.67 5.25 5.81
CA GLY A 112 0.18 4.83 4.50
C GLY A 112 -1.32 4.58 4.53
N THR A 113 -1.93 4.53 3.34
CA THR A 113 -3.34 4.16 3.16
C THR A 113 -3.49 3.15 2.02
N VAL A 114 -4.59 2.39 2.07
CA VAL A 114 -5.03 1.48 1.00
C VAL A 114 -5.27 2.28 -0.28
N GLN A 115 -5.92 3.45 -0.19
CA GLN A 115 -6.21 4.30 -1.35
C GLN A 115 -4.94 4.78 -2.06
N TRP A 116 -3.94 5.23 -1.30
CA TRP A 116 -2.68 5.67 -1.89
C TRP A 116 -1.90 4.50 -2.48
N THR A 117 -2.00 3.32 -1.86
CA THR A 117 -1.40 2.10 -2.39
C THR A 117 -2.06 1.65 -3.69
N ILE A 118 -3.40 1.74 -3.81
CA ILE A 118 -4.11 1.46 -5.07
C ILE A 118 -3.57 2.35 -6.18
N ARG A 119 -3.44 3.67 -5.93
CA ARG A 119 -2.87 4.61 -6.90
C ARG A 119 -1.43 4.27 -7.26
N ALA A 120 -0.61 3.94 -6.25
CA ALA A 120 0.79 3.59 -6.45
C ALA A 120 0.98 2.32 -7.28
N VAL A 121 0.13 1.30 -7.06
CA VAL A 121 0.13 0.07 -7.85
C VAL A 121 -0.28 0.40 -9.28
N PHE A 122 -1.38 1.13 -9.50
CA PHE A 122 -1.79 1.51 -10.84
C PHE A 122 -0.67 2.27 -11.59
N ASP A 123 -0.12 3.31 -10.97
CA ASP A 123 0.96 4.11 -11.54
C ASP A 123 2.20 3.27 -11.87
N ARG A 124 2.57 2.34 -10.99
CA ARG A 124 3.72 1.44 -11.23
C ARG A 124 3.54 0.58 -12.50
N TYR A 125 2.34 0.08 -12.75
CA TYR A 125 2.10 -0.89 -13.84
C TYR A 125 1.62 -0.24 -15.14
N LEU A 126 0.83 0.83 -15.07
CA LEU A 126 0.22 1.50 -16.23
C LEU A 126 0.57 2.98 -16.36
N GLY A 127 1.21 3.58 -15.35
CA GLY A 127 1.51 5.00 -15.31
C GLY A 127 0.27 5.86 -15.03
N TRP A 128 0.32 7.10 -15.51
CA TRP A 128 -0.68 8.14 -15.25
C TRP A 128 -1.94 8.03 -16.14
N PHE A 129 -1.82 7.39 -17.31
CA PHE A 129 -2.89 7.38 -18.30
C PHE A 129 -3.94 6.33 -17.94
N SER A 130 -5.19 6.76 -17.80
CA SER A 130 -6.29 5.89 -17.37
C SER A 130 -6.80 4.93 -18.45
N GLY A 131 -6.41 5.15 -19.72
CA GLY A 131 -7.00 4.49 -20.89
C GLY A 131 -8.15 5.28 -21.52
N LYS A 132 -8.72 6.30 -20.84
CA LYS A 132 -9.77 7.17 -21.41
C LYS A 132 -9.12 8.28 -22.24
N THR A 133 -9.52 8.44 -23.50
CA THR A 133 -8.94 9.45 -24.42
C THR A 133 -9.08 10.88 -23.91
N SER A 134 -10.14 11.16 -23.15
CA SER A 134 -10.35 12.45 -22.47
C SER A 134 -9.25 12.80 -21.46
N ASP A 135 -8.51 11.81 -20.96
CA ASP A 135 -7.44 12.03 -19.99
C ASP A 135 -6.08 12.33 -20.65
N LEU A 136 -5.96 12.16 -21.98
CA LEU A 136 -4.69 12.29 -22.70
C LEU A 136 -4.19 13.74 -22.76
N HIS A 137 -5.13 14.68 -22.93
CA HIS A 137 -4.85 16.12 -23.10
C HIS A 137 -5.79 16.93 -22.21
N LYS A 138 -5.56 16.88 -20.90
CA LYS A 138 -6.35 17.67 -19.95
C LYS A 138 -5.98 19.14 -20.04
N ASP A 139 -6.99 19.99 -20.04
CA ASP A 139 -6.83 21.41 -19.82
C ASP A 139 -6.14 21.67 -18.47
N ALA A 140 -5.41 22.78 -18.38
CA ALA A 140 -4.93 23.25 -17.10
C ALA A 140 -6.12 23.48 -16.14
N PRO A 141 -5.99 23.22 -14.83
CA PRO A 141 -7.12 23.27 -13.89
C PRO A 141 -7.93 24.57 -13.92
N LYS A 142 -7.25 25.71 -14.14
CA LYS A 142 -7.91 27.02 -14.28
C LYS A 142 -8.82 27.07 -15.51
N THR A 143 -8.30 26.71 -16.68
CA THR A 143 -9.06 26.67 -17.94
C THR A 143 -10.21 25.68 -17.87
N HIS A 144 -9.98 24.50 -17.29
CA HIS A 144 -11.04 23.52 -17.09
C HIS A 144 -12.18 24.07 -16.23
N ALA A 145 -11.87 24.79 -15.14
CA ALA A 145 -12.87 25.39 -14.27
C ALA A 145 -13.66 26.51 -14.96
N GLU A 146 -13.01 27.35 -15.77
CA GLU A 146 -13.67 28.41 -16.56
C GLU A 146 -14.66 27.83 -17.58
N ASN A 147 -14.40 26.64 -18.12
CA ASN A 147 -15.28 25.96 -19.07
C ASN A 147 -16.49 25.24 -18.43
N LEU A 148 -16.52 25.08 -17.11
CA LEU A 148 -17.61 24.40 -16.38
C LEU A 148 -18.70 25.35 -15.86
N VAL A 149 -18.44 26.66 -15.88
CA VAL A 149 -19.33 27.73 -15.38
C VAL A 149 -19.97 28.46 -16.56
#